data_AF-A0A919I0G9-F1
#
_entry.id   AF-A0A919I0G9-F1
#
_cell.length_a   1.000
_cell.length_b   1.000
_cell.length_c   1.000
_cell.angle_alpha   90.00
_cell.angle_beta   90.00
_cell.angle_gamma   90.00
#
_symmetry.space_group_name_H-M   'P 1'
#
loop_
_entity.id
_entity.type
_entity.pdbx_description
1 polymer ?
#
loop_
_entity_poly.entity_id
_entity_poly.type
_entity_poly.pdbx_seq_one_letter_code
_entity_poly.pdbx_strand_id
1 'polypeptide(L)'
;MNRFIIADASKCIGCRTCEVACVVSHQEHQDCASLTPHTFQPRIHVIKGVNVSTATACRQCEDAPCANVCPNGAISRDKGFVHVMQERCIGCKTCVVACPYGAMEVVVRPVIRHSGAGLNVVAEKPKPTSAISASTARAARPAWKSARRMPSCALTATNLSR
;
A
#
# COMPACT_ATOMS: atom_id res chain seq x y z
N MET A 1 26.02 5.62 -13.08
CA MET A 1 25.21 6.85 -12.96
C MET A 1 23.76 6.49 -12.74
N ASN A 2 23.16 6.94 -11.63
CA ASN A 2 21.72 6.79 -11.42
C ASN A 2 20.94 7.73 -12.34
N ARG A 3 19.85 7.21 -12.93
CA ARG A 3 18.90 8.01 -13.69
C ARG A 3 17.79 8.42 -12.75
N PHE A 4 17.51 9.71 -12.67
CA PHE A 4 16.42 10.23 -11.87
C PHE A 4 15.68 11.32 -12.63
N ILE A 5 14.42 11.51 -12.25
CA ILE A 5 13.50 12.47 -12.84
C ILE A 5 13.40 13.65 -11.87
N ILE A 6 13.53 14.87 -12.40
CA ILE A 6 13.35 16.12 -11.64
C ILE A 6 12.20 16.89 -12.28
N ALA A 7 11.25 17.33 -11.46
CA ALA A 7 10.23 18.27 -11.89
C ALA A 7 10.77 19.70 -11.82
N ASP A 8 10.69 20.42 -12.94
CA ASP A 8 10.99 21.85 -12.99
C ASP A 8 9.79 22.65 -12.45
N ALA A 9 9.95 23.22 -11.25
CA ALA A 9 8.91 23.98 -10.58
C ALA A 9 8.51 25.27 -11.33
N SER A 10 9.40 25.81 -12.18
CA SER A 10 9.09 27.01 -12.98
C SER A 10 8.12 26.74 -14.13
N LYS A 11 8.05 25.48 -14.59
CA LYS A 11 7.20 25.04 -15.70
C LYS A 11 5.98 24.24 -15.24
N CYS A 12 5.96 23.77 -14.00
CA CYS A 12 4.86 23.00 -13.47
C CYS A 12 3.65 23.93 -13.23
N ILE A 13 2.50 23.56 -13.81
CA ILE A 13 1.21 24.23 -13.61
C ILE A 13 0.27 23.47 -12.66
N GLY A 14 0.75 22.35 -12.10
CA GLY A 14 -0.01 21.51 -11.19
C GLY A 14 -1.22 20.80 -11.83
N CYS A 15 -1.14 20.44 -13.12
CA CYS A 15 -2.23 19.80 -13.86
C CYS A 15 -2.50 18.33 -13.48
N ARG A 16 -1.61 17.70 -12.70
CA ARG A 16 -1.72 16.30 -12.25
C ARG A 16 -1.69 15.23 -13.35
N THR A 17 -1.40 15.60 -14.60
CA THR A 17 -1.25 14.63 -15.71
C THR A 17 -0.16 13.59 -15.41
N CYS A 18 0.92 13.97 -14.72
CA CYS A 18 1.97 13.04 -14.30
C CYS A 18 1.51 12.01 -13.26
N GLU A 19 0.51 12.35 -12.42
CA GLU A 19 -0.11 11.39 -11.49
C GLU A 19 -0.88 10.33 -12.27
N VAL A 20 -1.75 10.78 -13.20
CA VAL A 20 -2.55 9.89 -14.06
C VAL A 20 -1.63 8.99 -14.89
N ALA A 21 -0.64 9.55 -15.57
CA ALA A 21 0.30 8.79 -16.38
C ALA A 21 1.06 7.74 -15.54
N CYS A 22 1.46 8.09 -14.31
CA CYS A 22 2.10 7.15 -13.41
C CYS A 22 1.17 5.97 -13.09
N VAL A 23 -0.07 6.22 -12.66
CA VAL A 23 -1.02 5.14 -12.34
C VAL A 23 -1.26 4.26 -13.56
N VAL A 24 -1.60 4.86 -14.70
CA VAL A 24 -1.93 4.14 -15.94
C VAL A 24 -0.76 3.26 -16.40
N SER A 25 0.47 3.77 -16.37
CA SER A 25 1.67 2.99 -16.74
C SER A 25 1.95 1.77 -15.86
N HIS A 26 1.31 1.71 -14.69
CA HIS A 26 1.48 0.64 -13.71
C HIS A 26 0.22 -0.21 -13.52
N GLN A 27 -0.76 -0.07 -14.41
CA GLN A 27 -1.87 -1.02 -14.55
C GLN A 27 -1.57 -2.05 -15.64
N GLU A 28 -2.18 -3.23 -15.53
CA GLU A 28 -2.01 -4.32 -16.48
C GLU A 28 -2.41 -3.94 -17.91
N HIS A 29 -3.56 -3.27 -18.06
CA HIS A 29 -4.11 -2.89 -19.37
C HIS A 29 -3.75 -1.47 -19.81
N GLN A 30 -3.06 -0.70 -18.98
CA GLN A 30 -2.65 0.70 -19.26
C GLN A 30 -3.79 1.57 -19.81
N ASP A 31 -5.01 1.33 -19.34
CA ASP A 31 -6.21 2.03 -19.76
C ASP A 31 -6.58 3.11 -18.75
N CYS A 32 -6.92 4.29 -19.26
CA CYS A 32 -7.42 5.40 -18.44
C CYS A 32 -8.86 5.14 -17.96
N ALA A 33 -9.66 4.36 -18.69
CA ALA A 33 -11.05 4.09 -18.34
C ALA A 33 -11.21 3.12 -17.16
N SER A 34 -10.20 2.30 -16.86
CA SER A 34 -10.19 1.38 -15.71
C SER A 34 -9.79 2.05 -14.39
N LEU A 35 -9.52 3.35 -14.38
CA LEU A 35 -9.15 4.08 -13.17
C LEU A 35 -10.36 4.22 -12.22
N THR A 36 -10.16 3.79 -10.98
CA THR A 36 -11.11 4.00 -9.89
C THR A 36 -10.43 4.75 -8.75
N PRO A 37 -11.17 5.42 -7.85
CA PRO A 37 -10.59 6.06 -6.67
C PRO A 37 -9.75 5.11 -5.80
N HIS A 38 -10.04 3.80 -5.83
CA HIS A 38 -9.30 2.79 -5.07
C HIS A 38 -8.00 2.33 -5.76
N THR A 39 -7.94 2.43 -7.09
CA THR A 39 -6.77 2.05 -7.91
C THR A 39 -5.89 3.25 -8.29
N PHE A 40 -6.33 4.47 -7.97
CA PHE A 40 -5.57 5.69 -8.19
C PHE A 40 -4.51 5.90 -7.10
N GLN A 41 -3.39 5.19 -7.20
CA GLN A 41 -2.26 5.26 -6.28
C GLN A 41 -0.98 5.67 -7.02
N PRO A 42 -0.83 6.95 -7.39
CA PRO A 42 0.34 7.43 -8.12
C PRO A 42 1.59 7.37 -7.24
N ARG A 43 2.75 7.15 -7.86
CA ARG A 43 4.08 7.20 -7.18
C ARG A 43 4.78 8.55 -7.36
N ILE A 44 4.12 9.47 -8.06
CA ILE A 44 4.51 10.87 -8.29
C ILE A 44 3.38 11.70 -7.69
N HIS A 45 3.68 12.68 -6.83
CA HIS A 45 2.65 13.52 -6.21
C HIS A 45 2.86 14.98 -6.58
N VAL A 46 1.83 15.62 -7.11
CA VAL A 46 1.83 17.04 -7.38
C VAL A 46 1.52 17.83 -6.11
N ILE A 47 2.44 18.71 -5.74
CA ILE A 47 2.27 19.70 -4.70
C ILE A 47 1.92 21.01 -5.40
N LYS A 48 0.69 21.48 -5.21
CA LYS A 48 0.21 22.75 -5.76
C LYS A 48 0.07 23.76 -4.62
N GLY A 49 1.01 24.70 -4.54
CA GLY A 49 0.93 25.88 -3.69
C GLY A 49 0.27 27.05 -4.42
N VAL A 50 0.20 28.20 -3.75
CA VAL A 50 -0.35 29.45 -4.31
C VAL A 50 0.55 30.01 -5.42
N ASN A 51 1.87 30.05 -5.16
CA ASN A 51 2.85 30.67 -6.07
C ASN A 51 3.78 29.67 -6.77
N VAL A 52 3.86 28.44 -6.25
CA VAL A 52 4.77 27.41 -6.76
C VAL A 52 4.01 26.11 -6.82
N SER A 53 4.14 25.41 -7.94
CA SER A 53 3.73 24.02 -8.05
C SER A 53 4.90 23.15 -8.50
N THR A 54 4.93 21.92 -8.04
CA THR A 54 5.97 20.96 -8.42
C THR A 54 5.44 19.54 -8.26
N ALA A 55 6.20 18.56 -8.74
CA ALA A 55 5.90 17.16 -8.55
C ALA A 55 7.05 16.47 -7.80
N THR A 56 6.71 15.75 -6.75
CA THR A 56 7.62 14.95 -5.95
C THR A 56 7.57 13.50 -6.42
N ALA A 57 8.73 12.91 -6.70
CA ALA A 57 8.87 11.52 -7.10
C ALA A 57 10.11 10.92 -6.43
N CYS A 58 10.20 9.59 -6.42
CA CYS A 58 11.40 8.90 -5.94
C CYS A 58 12.63 9.32 -6.78
N ARG A 59 13.67 9.81 -6.10
CA ARG A 59 14.92 10.27 -6.75
C ARG A 59 15.93 9.16 -7.05
N GLN A 60 15.59 7.90 -6.76
CA GLN A 60 16.48 6.76 -7.05
C GLN A 60 17.89 6.95 -6.47
N CYS A 61 17.95 7.49 -5.23
CA CYS A 61 19.17 7.90 -4.54
C CYS A 61 20.20 6.77 -4.48
N GLU A 62 21.48 7.08 -4.74
CA GLU A 62 22.57 6.11 -4.74
C GLU A 62 22.65 5.30 -3.44
N ASP A 63 22.81 5.99 -2.32
CA ASP A 63 22.87 5.38 -0.98
C ASP A 63 21.53 4.87 -0.47
N ALA A 64 20.42 5.21 -1.15
CA ALA A 64 19.06 4.79 -0.83
C ALA A 64 18.77 4.69 0.70
N PRO A 65 18.72 5.82 1.45
CA PRO A 65 18.56 5.78 2.90
C PRO A 65 17.29 5.03 3.35
N CYS A 66 16.25 5.03 2.51
CA CYS A 66 15.04 4.23 2.72
C CYS A 66 15.30 2.71 2.77
N ALA A 67 16.26 2.20 1.99
CA ALA A 67 16.67 0.80 2.01
C ALA A 67 17.50 0.47 3.26
N ASN A 68 18.43 1.34 3.63
CA ASN A 68 19.33 1.13 4.78
C ASN A 68 18.57 1.04 6.11
N VAL A 69 17.44 1.72 6.24
CA VAL A 69 16.61 1.69 7.45
C VAL A 69 15.52 0.61 7.43
N CYS A 70 15.41 -0.20 6.37
CA CYS A 70 14.33 -1.17 6.26
C CYS A 70 14.66 -2.45 7.05
N PRO A 71 13.99 -2.73 8.18
CA PRO A 71 14.37 -3.86 9.03
C PRO A 71 14.08 -5.23 8.41
N ASN A 72 13.15 -5.29 7.44
CA ASN A 72 12.77 -6.54 6.78
C ASN A 72 13.37 -6.70 5.37
N GLY A 73 14.30 -5.82 4.98
CA GLY A 73 14.92 -5.87 3.65
C GLY A 73 13.91 -5.81 2.50
N ALA A 74 12.80 -5.09 2.69
CA ALA A 74 11.73 -4.96 1.70
C ALA A 74 12.05 -3.96 0.59
N ILE A 75 13.08 -3.14 0.75
CA ILE A 75 13.52 -2.15 -0.23
C ILE A 75 14.93 -2.53 -0.62
N SER A 76 15.16 -2.73 -1.92
CA SER A 76 16.47 -3.11 -2.43
C SER A 76 16.73 -2.43 -3.77
N ARG A 77 18.01 -2.37 -4.12
CA ARG A 77 18.47 -1.89 -5.42
C ARG A 77 18.71 -3.10 -6.31
N ASP A 78 18.02 -3.15 -7.45
CA ASP A 78 18.23 -4.16 -8.49
C ASP A 78 18.26 -3.46 -9.85
N LYS A 79 19.07 -3.97 -10.79
CA LYS A 79 19.16 -3.46 -12.18
C LYS A 79 19.30 -1.92 -12.30
N GLY A 80 19.98 -1.30 -11.32
CA GLY A 80 20.24 0.14 -11.31
C GLY A 80 19.11 1.02 -10.76
N PHE A 81 18.04 0.47 -10.19
CA PHE A 81 16.97 1.22 -9.54
C PHE A 81 16.57 0.62 -8.19
N VAL A 82 16.05 1.47 -7.31
CA VAL A 82 15.49 1.12 -6.01
C VAL A 82 14.02 0.70 -6.22
N HIS A 83 13.67 -0.49 -5.74
CA HIS A 83 12.32 -1.03 -5.77
C HIS A 83 11.87 -1.54 -4.41
N VAL A 84 10.56 -1.70 -4.24
CA VAL A 84 9.92 -2.16 -3.01
C VAL A 84 9.26 -3.52 -3.26
N MET A 85 9.73 -4.55 -2.57
CA MET A 85 9.10 -5.86 -2.44
C MET A 85 7.97 -5.78 -1.41
N GLN A 86 6.75 -5.55 -1.88
CA GLN A 86 5.61 -5.32 -1.00
C GLN A 86 5.29 -6.51 -0.10
N GLU A 87 5.52 -7.72 -0.59
CA GLU A 87 5.38 -8.98 0.11
C GLU A 87 6.23 -9.06 1.38
N ARG A 88 7.37 -8.36 1.40
CA ARG A 88 8.25 -8.24 2.58
C ARG A 88 7.93 -7.00 3.42
N CYS A 89 7.12 -6.07 2.95
CA CYS A 89 6.81 -4.87 3.73
C CYS A 89 5.92 -5.23 4.94
N ILE A 90 6.33 -4.82 6.14
CA ILE A 90 5.54 -4.94 7.39
C ILE A 90 4.84 -3.63 7.78
N GLY A 91 4.98 -2.58 6.98
CA GLY A 91 4.33 -1.29 7.25
C GLY A 91 4.92 -0.51 8.43
N CYS A 92 6.19 -0.74 8.80
CA CYS A 92 6.84 -0.07 9.94
C CYS A 92 7.11 1.44 9.74
N LYS A 93 6.92 1.97 8.52
CA LYS A 93 7.06 3.39 8.15
C LYS A 93 8.45 4.02 8.33
N THR A 94 9.48 3.27 8.73
CA THR A 94 10.84 3.80 8.88
C THR A 94 11.38 4.41 7.58
N CYS A 95 11.09 3.80 6.43
CA CYS A 95 11.46 4.31 5.11
C CYS A 95 10.79 5.64 4.75
N VAL A 96 9.62 5.95 5.32
CA VAL A 96 8.92 7.23 5.13
C VAL A 96 9.70 8.34 5.80
N VAL A 97 10.09 8.12 7.07
CA VAL A 97 10.88 9.08 7.85
C VAL A 97 12.28 9.27 7.27
N ALA A 98 12.90 8.20 6.78
CA ALA A 98 14.25 8.26 6.23
C ALA A 98 14.33 8.88 4.82
N CYS A 99 13.21 9.09 4.13
CA CYS A 99 13.23 9.67 2.79
C CYS A 99 13.38 11.21 2.88
N PRO A 100 14.52 11.80 2.47
CA PRO A 100 14.73 13.24 2.56
C PRO A 100 13.85 14.04 1.60
N TYR A 101 13.22 13.35 0.63
CA TYR A 101 12.41 13.97 -0.42
C TYR A 101 10.92 13.71 -0.24
N GLY A 102 10.51 12.98 0.81
CA GLY A 102 9.10 12.68 1.06
C GLY A 102 8.43 11.85 -0.03
N ALA A 103 9.19 11.04 -0.78
CA ALA A 103 8.68 10.24 -1.90
C ALA A 103 8.13 8.86 -1.49
N MET A 104 8.19 8.51 -0.20
CA MET A 104 7.77 7.22 0.32
C MET A 104 6.42 7.34 1.03
N GLU A 105 5.47 6.46 0.69
CA GLU A 105 4.17 6.35 1.33
C GLU A 105 3.88 4.89 1.67
N VAL A 106 3.13 4.66 2.76
CA VAL A 106 2.61 3.32 3.09
C VAL A 106 1.16 3.23 2.65
N VAL A 107 0.92 2.47 1.58
CA VAL A 107 -0.42 2.17 1.08
C VAL A 107 -0.95 0.87 1.69
N VAL A 108 -2.24 0.85 2.01
CA VAL A 108 -2.94 -0.35 2.47
C VAL A 108 -3.52 -1.04 1.25
N ARG A 109 -2.87 -2.12 0.80
CA ARG A 109 -3.38 -3.00 -0.25
C ARG A 109 -3.37 -4.44 0.22
N PRO A 110 -4.37 -5.26 -0.16
CA PRO A 110 -4.31 -6.69 0.08
C PRO A 110 -3.13 -7.24 -0.73
N VAL A 111 -2.09 -7.69 -0.03
CA VAL A 111 -1.00 -8.44 -0.64
C VAL A 111 -1.36 -9.90 -0.48
N ILE A 112 -1.64 -10.57 -1.60
CA ILE A 112 -1.79 -12.03 -1.61
C ILE A 112 -0.39 -12.60 -1.40
N ARG A 113 -0.06 -12.91 -0.15
CA ARG A 113 1.13 -13.71 0.14
C ARG A 113 0.77 -15.13 -0.27
N HIS A 114 1.31 -15.58 -1.40
CA HIS A 114 1.41 -17.01 -1.71
C HIS A 114 2.44 -17.66 -0.78
N SER A 115 2.24 -17.50 0.53
CA SER A 115 2.72 -18.45 1.51
C SER A 115 2.09 -19.78 1.09
N GLY A 116 2.84 -20.87 1.02
CA GLY A 116 2.30 -22.21 0.72
C GLY A 116 1.25 -22.73 1.72
N ALA A 117 0.58 -21.86 2.47
CA ALA A 117 -0.62 -22.07 3.24
C ALA A 117 -1.65 -21.03 2.79
N GLY A 118 -2.59 -21.44 1.96
CA GLY A 118 -3.65 -20.58 1.44
C GLY A 118 -4.58 -20.11 2.55
N LEU A 119 -4.68 -18.79 2.73
CA LEU A 119 -5.81 -18.16 3.40
C LEU A 119 -6.45 -17.18 2.42
N ASN A 120 -7.58 -17.57 1.85
CA ASN A 120 -8.47 -16.67 1.15
C ASN A 120 -9.25 -15.85 2.19
N VAL A 121 -8.87 -14.59 2.39
CA VAL A 121 -9.70 -13.65 3.15
C VAL A 121 -10.43 -12.76 2.15
N VAL A 122 -11.66 -13.14 1.81
CA VAL A 122 -12.61 -12.24 1.17
C VAL A 122 -13.09 -11.28 2.25
N ALA A 123 -12.69 -10.01 2.15
CA ALA A 123 -13.16 -8.95 3.03
C ALA A 123 -14.57 -8.53 2.60
N GLU A 124 -15.61 -9.15 3.17
CA GLU A 124 -16.97 -8.64 3.05
C GLU A 124 -17.11 -7.39 3.95
N LYS A 125 -17.36 -6.23 3.34
CA LYS A 125 -17.76 -5.03 4.09
C LYS A 125 -19.18 -5.25 4.63
N PRO A 126 -19.45 -5.05 5.93
CA PRO A 126 -20.82 -5.06 6.44
C PRO A 126 -21.61 -3.89 5.81
N LYS A 127 -22.80 -4.21 5.28
CA LYS A 127 -23.75 -3.20 4.75
C LYS A 127 -24.10 -2.18 5.85
N PRO A 128 -24.25 -0.89 5.51
CA PRO A 128 -24.75 0.09 6.46
C PRO A 128 -26.21 -0.24 6.78
N THR A 129 -26.48 -0.66 8.01
CA THR A 129 -27.84 -0.77 8.51
C THR A 129 -28.44 0.62 8.58
N SER A 130 -29.46 0.84 7.76
CA SER A 130 -30.35 1.99 7.78
C SER A 130 -30.83 2.28 9.19
N ALA A 131 -30.84 3.58 9.51
CA ALA A 131 -31.31 4.16 10.76
C ALA A 131 -32.57 3.47 11.31
N ILE A 132 -32.47 2.95 12.53
CA ILE A 132 -33.64 2.68 13.38
C ILE A 132 -33.46 3.51 14.64
N SER A 133 -34.48 4.33 14.86
CA SER A 133 -34.66 5.31 15.92
C SER A 133 -34.41 4.76 17.32
N ALA A 134 -33.80 5.62 18.15
CA ALA A 134 -33.64 5.42 19.58
C ALA A 134 -34.96 5.10 20.29
N SER A 135 -35.01 3.96 20.98
CA SER A 135 -35.77 3.84 22.23
C SER A 135 -35.18 2.73 23.11
N THR A 136 -35.23 3.02 24.40
CA THR A 136 -34.52 2.46 25.55
C THR A 136 -34.79 0.99 25.87
N ALA A 137 -33.74 0.23 26.27
CA ALA A 137 -33.82 -0.76 27.37
C ALA A 137 -32.42 -1.26 27.79
N ARG A 138 -32.29 -1.65 29.06
CA ARG A 138 -31.06 -1.79 29.86
C ARG A 138 -30.39 -3.17 29.80
N ALA A 139 -29.14 -3.15 30.31
CA ALA A 139 -28.39 -4.21 31.02
C ALA A 139 -27.83 -5.35 30.14
N ALA A 140 -26.60 -5.87 30.32
CA ALA A 140 -25.63 -5.78 31.41
C ALA A 140 -24.17 -5.92 30.89
N ARG A 141 -23.21 -5.45 31.68
CA ARG A 141 -21.76 -5.71 31.59
C ARG A 141 -21.38 -6.89 32.53
N PRO A 142 -20.12 -7.34 32.63
CA PRO A 142 -19.13 -7.77 31.62
C PRO A 142 -18.47 -9.11 32.04
N ALA A 143 -17.64 -9.77 31.22
CA ALA A 143 -16.55 -10.63 31.75
C ALA A 143 -15.50 -11.00 30.69
N TRP A 144 -14.29 -10.52 30.93
CA TRP A 144 -13.03 -10.91 30.29
C TRP A 144 -12.46 -12.10 31.07
N LYS A 145 -12.26 -13.27 30.44
CA LYS A 145 -11.51 -14.44 30.97
C LYS A 145 -11.24 -15.39 29.78
N SER A 146 -10.04 -15.38 29.20
CA SER A 146 -8.91 -16.26 29.53
C SER A 146 -9.14 -17.74 29.21
N ALA A 147 -8.53 -18.24 28.13
CA ALA A 147 -8.03 -19.62 27.94
C ALA A 147 -7.45 -19.72 26.51
N ARG A 148 -6.13 -19.63 26.28
CA ARG A 148 -5.19 -20.77 26.28
C ARG A 148 -5.84 -22.12 25.97
N ARG A 149 -5.63 -22.64 24.75
CA ARG A 149 -5.08 -23.97 24.44
C ARG A 149 -5.16 -24.23 22.93
N MET A 150 -4.00 -24.40 22.30
CA MET A 150 -3.88 -25.39 21.22
C MET A 150 -3.89 -26.79 21.86
N PRO A 151 -4.50 -27.79 21.21
CA PRO A 151 -3.70 -28.84 20.56
C PRO A 151 -4.34 -29.30 19.23
N SER A 152 -3.54 -29.57 18.19
CA SER A 152 -3.11 -30.91 17.74
C SER A 152 -4.00 -31.55 16.67
N CYS A 153 -3.34 -31.89 15.55
CA CYS A 153 -3.60 -33.01 14.62
C CYS A 153 -5.04 -33.40 14.28
N ALA A 154 -5.38 -33.32 13.00
CA ALA A 154 -5.73 -34.52 12.23
C ALA A 154 -5.64 -34.23 10.73
N LEU A 155 -4.79 -35.02 10.05
CA LEU A 155 -4.86 -35.24 8.62
C LEU A 155 -6.19 -35.90 8.26
N THR A 156 -6.80 -35.47 7.15
CA THR A 156 -7.45 -36.42 6.25
C THR A 156 -7.29 -35.91 4.83
N ALA A 157 -6.48 -36.65 4.07
CA ALA A 157 -6.44 -36.62 2.63
C ALA A 157 -7.73 -37.27 2.07
N THR A 158 -8.30 -36.68 1.02
CA THR A 158 -8.91 -37.44 -0.07
C THR A 158 -8.86 -36.61 -1.35
N ASN A 159 -8.09 -37.12 -2.31
CA ASN A 159 -8.21 -36.84 -3.73
C ASN A 159 -9.66 -37.02 -4.19
N LEU A 160 -10.15 -36.12 -5.04
CA LEU A 160 -11.06 -36.53 -6.09
C LEU A 160 -10.86 -35.68 -7.34
N SER A 161 -10.16 -36.29 -8.28
CA SER A 161 -10.15 -35.99 -9.71
C SER A 161 -11.56 -35.98 -10.29
N ARG A 162 -11.89 -34.93 -11.05
CA ARG A 162 -12.54 -35.04 -12.36
C ARG A 162 -12.32 -33.75 -13.15
#